data_AF-A0A3A9F0I3-F1
#
_entry.id   AF-A0A3A9F0I3-F1
#
_cell.length_a   1.000
_cell.length_b   1.000
_cell.length_c   1.000
_cell.angle_alpha   90.00
_cell.angle_beta   90.00
_cell.angle_gamma   90.00
#
_symmetry.space_group_name_H-M   'P 1'
#
loop_
_entity.id
_entity.type
_entity.pdbx_description
1 polymer ?
#
loop_
_entity_poly.entity_id
_entity_poly.type
_entity_poly.pdbx_seq_one_letter_code
_entity_poly.pdbx_strand_id
1 'polypeptide(L)'
;MKRGCSTGQIQEEQKVERFVRLMFEAELYSMKCEENRQKPVVFSESFERRMKKLIDWERRKYQIRTGVRYMLSAAAVMLIILCLTNPGYIAKAWDVLVKWHKTHLEVDMPDTEWMGAVPEYELSYVPEGFELVMEDCDEIFGGDFWYKKEERDLFFSYSFSGGNHQYDNEHSEISMIQDKEGNDVLLVKFEDGGYSMLWQAKEGLTFSLDADVTEEELFKIKDRIQVKK
;
A
#
# COMPACT_ATOMS: atom_id res chain seq x y z
N MET A 1 -59.27 -73.88 14.77
CA MET A 1 -58.16 -74.81 15.06
C MET A 1 -57.01 -74.50 14.09
N LYS A 2 -55.75 -74.53 14.56
CA LYS A 2 -54.50 -73.90 14.00
C LYS A 2 -54.41 -72.41 14.36
N ARG A 3 -53.69 -71.90 15.39
CA ARG A 3 -52.43 -72.25 16.08
C ARG A 3 -51.27 -72.58 15.13
N GLY A 4 -50.28 -71.68 15.06
CA GLY A 4 -48.89 -72.06 14.79
C GLY A 4 -48.17 -71.39 13.60
N CYS A 5 -48.19 -70.07 13.42
CA CYS A 5 -47.41 -69.44 12.33
C CYS A 5 -46.68 -68.12 12.68
N SER A 6 -46.66 -67.66 13.93
CA SER A 6 -45.97 -66.41 14.31
C SER A 6 -44.66 -66.63 15.07
N THR A 7 -44.51 -67.74 15.80
CA THR A 7 -43.31 -68.01 16.61
C THR A 7 -42.08 -68.42 15.76
N GLY A 8 -42.30 -69.00 14.57
CA GLY A 8 -41.21 -69.45 13.69
C GLY A 8 -40.48 -68.32 12.96
N GLN A 9 -41.18 -67.26 12.55
CA GLN A 9 -40.55 -66.12 11.86
C GLN A 9 -39.68 -65.29 12.82
N ILE A 10 -40.14 -65.08 14.06
CA ILE A 10 -39.37 -64.37 15.10
C ILE A 10 -38.10 -65.15 15.48
N GLN A 11 -38.15 -66.49 15.46
CA GLN A 11 -37.00 -67.33 15.78
C GLN A 11 -35.97 -67.40 14.65
N GLU A 12 -36.39 -67.29 13.39
CA GLU A 12 -35.49 -67.21 12.23
C GLU A 12 -34.77 -65.85 12.18
N GLU A 13 -35.48 -64.73 12.41
CA GLU A 13 -34.86 -63.40 12.47
C GLU A 13 -33.81 -63.30 13.58
N GLN A 14 -34.10 -63.86 14.76
CA GLN A 14 -33.14 -63.91 15.87
C GLN A 14 -31.91 -64.78 15.58
N LYS A 15 -32.02 -65.82 14.73
CA LYS A 15 -30.86 -66.62 14.29
C LYS A 15 -30.01 -65.85 13.29
N VAL A 16 -30.63 -65.15 12.35
CA VAL A 16 -29.94 -64.36 11.33
C VAL A 16 -29.17 -63.22 11.99
N GLU A 17 -29.78 -62.49 12.92
CA GLU A 17 -29.10 -61.42 13.66
C GLU A 17 -27.89 -61.97 14.45
N ARG A 18 -28.06 -63.11 15.11
CA ARG A 18 -26.98 -63.75 15.87
C ARG A 18 -25.85 -64.24 14.96
N PHE A 19 -26.17 -64.74 13.77
CA PHE A 19 -25.19 -65.19 12.79
C PHE A 19 -24.40 -64.03 12.19
N VAL A 20 -25.07 -62.93 11.83
CA VAL A 20 -24.43 -61.70 11.32
C VAL A 20 -23.48 -61.12 12.37
N ARG A 21 -23.89 -61.12 13.65
CA ARG A 21 -23.06 -60.64 14.75
C ARG A 21 -21.80 -61.49 14.95
N LEU A 22 -21.92 -62.81 14.86
CA LEU A 22 -20.78 -63.73 14.93
C LEU A 22 -19.84 -63.59 13.72
N MET A 23 -20.36 -63.36 12.51
CA MET A 23 -19.55 -63.07 11.33
C MET A 23 -18.78 -61.75 11.48
N PHE A 24 -19.44 -60.69 11.96
CA PHE A 24 -18.80 -59.41 12.24
C PHE A 24 -17.74 -59.50 13.33
N GLU A 25 -18.02 -60.24 14.41
CA GLU A 25 -17.04 -60.50 15.47
C GLU A 25 -15.85 -61.32 14.94
N ALA A 26 -16.07 -62.31 14.08
CA ALA A 26 -15.01 -63.09 13.45
C ALA A 26 -14.17 -62.26 12.47
N GLU A 27 -14.79 -61.38 11.67
CA GLU A 27 -14.09 -60.42 10.81
C GLU A 27 -13.26 -59.44 11.64
N LEU A 28 -13.82 -58.86 12.70
CA LEU A 28 -13.09 -58.00 13.64
C LEU A 28 -11.94 -58.74 14.32
N TYR A 29 -12.12 -60.02 14.67
CA TYR A 29 -11.06 -60.85 15.24
C TYR A 29 -9.96 -61.14 14.21
N SER A 30 -10.31 -61.36 12.94
CA SER A 30 -9.35 -61.59 11.85
C SER A 30 -8.55 -60.33 11.51
N MET A 31 -9.18 -59.15 11.53
CA MET A 31 -8.51 -57.85 11.35
C MET A 31 -7.54 -57.57 12.50
N LYS A 32 -7.91 -57.92 13.73
CA LYS A 32 -7.04 -57.77 14.91
C LYS A 32 -5.88 -58.77 14.94
N CYS A 33 -5.99 -59.90 14.23
CA CYS A 33 -4.93 -60.88 14.07
C CYS A 33 -3.92 -60.54 12.96
N GLU A 34 -4.27 -59.70 11.98
CA GLU A 34 -3.32 -59.22 10.95
C GLU A 34 -2.47 -58.01 11.40
N GLU A 35 -2.86 -57.32 12.48
CA GLU A 35 -2.12 -56.16 13.02
C GLU A 35 -0.77 -56.52 13.67
N ASN A 36 -0.42 -57.80 13.80
CA ASN A 36 0.78 -58.25 14.51
C ASN A 36 1.86 -58.90 13.62
N ARG A 37 2.10 -58.37 12.40
CA ARG A 37 3.33 -58.72 11.66
C ARG A 37 3.91 -57.62 10.75
N GLN A 38 3.79 -56.35 11.11
CA GLN A 38 4.68 -55.33 10.53
C GLN A 38 5.98 -55.30 11.33
N LYS A 39 7.04 -55.90 10.77
CA LYS A 39 8.41 -55.61 11.21
C LYS A 39 8.62 -54.09 11.14
N PRO A 40 9.29 -53.46 12.13
CA PRO A 40 9.57 -52.03 12.04
C PRO A 40 10.27 -51.76 10.71
N VAL A 41 9.73 -50.84 9.91
CA VAL A 41 10.36 -50.42 8.66
C VAL A 41 11.64 -49.70 9.05
N VAL A 42 12.76 -50.41 8.99
CA VAL A 42 14.09 -49.84 9.26
C VAL A 42 14.49 -49.08 8.00
N PHE A 43 14.36 -47.76 8.05
CA PHE A 43 14.82 -46.89 6.99
C PHE A 43 16.35 -46.80 7.00
N SER A 44 16.96 -46.57 5.83
CA SER A 44 18.40 -46.30 5.80
C SER A 44 18.70 -44.99 6.53
N GLU A 45 19.87 -44.89 7.19
CA GLU A 45 20.27 -43.63 7.86
C GLU A 45 20.24 -42.42 6.92
N SER A 46 20.56 -42.62 5.64
CA SER A 46 20.51 -41.57 4.63
C SER A 46 19.08 -41.06 4.38
N PHE A 47 18.08 -41.96 4.46
CA PHE A 47 16.67 -41.62 4.31
C PHE A 47 16.16 -40.88 5.55
N GLU A 48 16.50 -41.35 6.75
CA GLU A 48 16.12 -40.67 8.00
C GLU A 48 16.71 -39.26 8.09
N ARG A 49 17.99 -39.07 7.70
CA ARG A 49 18.60 -37.74 7.65
C ARG A 49 17.91 -36.81 6.66
N ARG A 50 17.48 -37.31 5.50
CA ARG A 50 16.74 -36.51 4.50
C ARG A 50 15.34 -36.17 4.99
N MET A 51 14.64 -37.13 5.58
CA MET A 51 13.31 -36.95 6.17
C MET A 51 13.34 -35.90 7.29
N LYS A 52 14.32 -35.98 8.20
CA LYS A 52 14.49 -35.00 9.29
C LYS A 52 14.75 -33.60 8.76
N LYS A 53 15.58 -33.45 7.71
CA LYS A 53 15.82 -32.14 7.06
C LYS A 53 14.55 -31.54 6.45
N LEU A 54 13.68 -32.34 5.85
CA LEU A 54 12.41 -31.84 5.28
C LEU A 54 11.46 -31.36 6.38
N ILE A 55 11.33 -32.12 7.47
CA ILE A 55 10.50 -31.75 8.63
C ILE A 55 11.02 -30.47 9.29
N ASP A 56 12.34 -30.38 9.50
CA ASP A 56 12.97 -29.18 10.07
C ASP A 56 12.81 -27.96 9.16
N TRP A 57 12.82 -28.15 7.84
CA TRP A 57 12.63 -27.08 6.86
C TRP A 57 11.19 -26.56 6.85
N GLU A 58 10.19 -27.44 6.87
CA GLU A 58 8.77 -27.04 7.00
C GLU A 58 8.52 -26.32 8.33
N ARG A 59 9.04 -26.84 9.44
CA ARG A 59 8.91 -26.22 10.76
C ARG A 59 9.53 -24.82 10.79
N ARG A 60 10.71 -24.63 10.19
CA ARG A 60 11.34 -23.31 10.05
C ARG A 60 10.49 -22.36 9.18
N LYS A 61 9.91 -22.83 8.08
CA LYS A 61 9.07 -22.01 7.19
C LYS A 61 7.80 -21.51 7.90
N TYR A 62 7.19 -22.33 8.75
CA TYR A 62 6.04 -21.94 9.58
C TYR A 62 6.42 -20.93 10.67
N GLN A 63 7.55 -21.12 11.34
CA GLN A 63 8.07 -20.20 12.36
C GLN A 63 8.45 -18.83 11.74
N ILE A 64 9.06 -18.83 10.55
CA ILE A 64 9.37 -17.60 9.81
C ILE A 64 8.09 -16.87 9.40
N ARG A 65 7.08 -17.56 8.85
CA ARG A 65 5.80 -16.94 8.50
C ARG A 65 5.07 -16.33 9.70
N THR A 66 5.10 -17.03 10.83
CA THR A 66 4.51 -16.56 12.08
C THR A 66 5.28 -15.36 12.62
N GLY A 67 6.62 -15.41 12.63
CA GLY A 67 7.48 -14.29 13.05
C GLY A 67 7.34 -13.05 12.16
N VAL A 68 7.23 -13.22 10.84
CA VAL A 68 6.99 -12.11 9.89
C VAL A 68 5.64 -11.45 10.14
N ARG A 69 4.58 -12.22 10.44
CA ARG A 69 3.27 -11.64 10.81
C ARG A 69 3.34 -10.83 12.09
N TYR A 70 4.06 -11.31 13.11
CA TYR A 70 4.26 -10.55 14.34
C TYR A 70 5.12 -9.31 14.12
N MET A 71 6.19 -9.37 13.32
CA MET A 71 6.99 -8.19 12.95
C MET A 71 6.17 -7.15 12.18
N LEU A 72 5.35 -7.57 11.21
CA LEU A 72 4.44 -6.67 10.48
C LEU A 72 3.42 -6.02 11.42
N SER A 73 2.84 -6.79 12.34
CA SER A 73 1.91 -6.24 13.34
C SER A 73 2.60 -5.28 14.31
N ALA A 74 3.83 -5.58 14.72
CA ALA A 74 4.62 -4.72 15.60
C ALA A 74 5.05 -3.44 14.90
N ALA A 75 5.44 -3.50 13.62
CA ALA A 75 5.77 -2.33 12.80
C ALA A 75 4.54 -1.43 12.61
N ALA A 76 3.37 -2.00 12.34
CA ALA A 76 2.13 -1.24 12.23
C ALA A 76 1.75 -0.55 13.55
N VAL A 77 1.87 -1.25 14.68
CA VAL A 77 1.61 -0.67 16.02
C VAL A 77 2.65 0.40 16.36
N MET A 78 3.92 0.19 16.01
CA MET A 78 4.99 1.17 16.22
C MET A 78 4.77 2.43 15.37
N LEU A 79 4.31 2.28 14.12
CA LEU A 79 3.89 3.40 13.26
C LEU A 79 2.73 4.16 13.88
N ILE A 80 1.69 3.48 14.37
CA ILE A 80 0.55 4.11 15.05
C ILE A 80 1.02 4.89 16.30
N ILE A 81 1.94 4.33 17.09
CA ILE A 81 2.50 4.99 18.28
C ILE A 81 3.37 6.20 17.88
N LEU A 82 4.17 6.10 16.83
CA LEU A 82 4.96 7.22 16.28
C LEU A 82 4.05 8.36 15.80
N CYS A 83 2.97 8.02 15.12
CA CYS A 83 1.93 8.98 14.72
C CYS A 83 1.29 9.65 15.94
N LEU A 84 0.89 8.89 16.97
CA LEU A 84 0.24 9.42 18.17
C LEU A 84 1.15 10.26 19.08
N THR A 85 2.46 9.95 19.10
CA THR A 85 3.43 10.65 19.97
C THR A 85 3.97 11.93 19.35
N ASN A 86 3.76 12.14 18.05
CA ASN A 86 4.22 13.34 17.34
C ASN A 86 3.05 14.01 16.59
N PRO A 87 2.10 14.62 17.32
CA PRO A 87 0.89 15.22 16.73
C PRO A 87 1.20 16.36 15.75
N GLY A 88 2.41 16.92 15.75
CA GLY A 88 2.85 17.91 14.77
C GLY A 88 2.99 17.37 13.33
N TYR A 89 3.31 16.09 13.15
CA TYR A 89 3.37 15.46 11.82
C TYR A 89 1.98 15.14 11.28
N ILE A 90 1.05 14.78 12.17
CA ILE A 90 -0.35 14.53 11.80
C ILE A 90 -1.03 15.86 11.47
N ALA A 91 -0.93 16.89 12.33
CA ALA A 91 -1.64 18.15 12.14
C ALA A 91 -1.21 18.91 10.86
N LYS A 92 0.08 18.89 10.52
CA LYS A 92 0.60 19.52 9.29
C LYS A 92 0.20 18.79 8.01
N ALA A 93 0.03 17.47 8.07
CA ALA A 93 -0.49 16.67 6.96
C ALA A 93 -2.02 16.70 6.85
N TRP A 94 -2.74 17.34 7.78
CA TRP A 94 -4.20 17.52 7.75
C TRP A 94 -4.64 18.86 7.18
N ASP A 95 -3.83 19.92 7.29
CA ASP A 95 -4.15 21.23 6.70
C ASP A 95 -4.18 21.16 5.16
N VAL A 96 -3.41 20.24 4.59
CA VAL A 96 -3.57 19.77 3.21
C VAL A 96 -4.33 18.46 3.30
N LEU A 97 -5.59 18.38 2.88
CA LEU A 97 -6.41 17.18 3.03
C LEU A 97 -5.94 16.12 2.03
N VAL A 98 -4.86 15.40 2.40
CA VAL A 98 -4.25 14.36 1.57
C VAL A 98 -5.04 13.06 1.72
N LYS A 99 -5.78 12.68 0.68
CA LYS A 99 -6.47 11.37 0.61
C LYS A 99 -5.64 10.39 -0.19
N TRP A 100 -5.09 9.39 0.49
CA TRP A 100 -4.39 8.28 -0.14
C TRP A 100 -5.40 7.27 -0.70
N HIS A 101 -5.57 7.24 -2.02
CA HIS A 101 -6.30 6.19 -2.72
C HIS A 101 -5.33 5.08 -3.15
N LYS A 102 -5.89 3.94 -3.57
CA LYS A 102 -5.11 2.76 -3.95
C LYS A 102 -4.15 3.02 -5.12
N THR A 103 -4.57 3.88 -6.05
CA THR A 103 -3.88 4.14 -7.32
C THR A 103 -3.41 5.59 -7.47
N HIS A 104 -3.94 6.51 -6.66
CA HIS A 104 -3.66 7.94 -6.78
C HIS A 104 -3.65 8.60 -5.40
N LEU A 105 -2.99 9.75 -5.31
CA LEU A 105 -3.03 10.66 -4.19
C LEU A 105 -3.89 11.87 -4.57
N GLU A 106 -4.94 12.13 -3.82
CA GLU A 106 -5.67 13.41 -3.92
C GLU A 106 -5.17 14.35 -2.84
N VAL A 107 -4.90 15.59 -3.22
CA VAL A 107 -4.38 16.65 -2.37
C VAL A 107 -5.35 17.82 -2.47
N ASP A 108 -6.19 17.98 -1.45
CA ASP A 108 -7.08 19.14 -1.32
C ASP A 108 -6.31 20.24 -0.57
N MET A 109 -5.94 21.31 -1.28
CA MET A 109 -5.39 22.49 -0.64
C MET A 109 -6.56 23.39 -0.18
N PRO A 110 -6.47 23.99 1.03
CA PRO A 110 -7.56 24.77 1.59
C PRO A 110 -7.75 26.09 0.81
N ASP A 111 -9.01 26.45 0.56
CA ASP A 111 -9.33 27.77 0.03
C ASP A 111 -9.02 28.83 1.10
N THR A 112 -8.28 29.86 0.71
CA THR A 112 -7.99 31.00 1.58
C THR A 112 -8.92 32.15 1.20
N GLU A 113 -9.58 32.80 2.17
CA GLU A 113 -10.38 34.00 1.93
C GLU A 113 -9.46 35.17 1.54
N TRP A 114 -9.25 35.40 0.24
CA TRP A 114 -8.54 36.57 -0.26
C TRP A 114 -9.51 37.61 -0.82
N MET A 115 -9.37 38.86 -0.36
CA MET A 115 -10.25 39.98 -0.71
C MET A 115 -9.56 41.07 -1.55
N GLY A 116 -8.37 40.80 -2.11
CA GLY A 116 -7.56 41.77 -2.86
C GLY A 116 -7.17 41.31 -4.27
N ALA A 117 -6.37 42.11 -4.96
CA ALA A 117 -5.70 41.68 -6.20
C ALA A 117 -4.59 40.67 -5.87
N VAL A 118 -4.43 39.65 -6.71
CA VAL A 118 -3.33 38.68 -6.63
C VAL A 118 -2.04 39.35 -7.09
N PRO A 119 -0.94 39.32 -6.31
CA PRO A 119 0.35 39.77 -6.79
C PRO A 119 0.75 38.94 -8.02
N GLU A 120 1.25 39.58 -9.06
CA GLU A 120 1.78 38.89 -10.21
C GLU A 120 3.16 38.31 -9.87
N TYR A 121 3.41 37.02 -10.14
CA TYR A 121 4.72 36.39 -9.93
C TYR A 121 5.41 36.11 -11.26
N GLU A 122 6.74 36.04 -11.21
CA GLU A 122 7.57 35.68 -12.35
C GLU A 122 8.69 34.70 -11.93
N LEU A 123 9.18 33.94 -12.91
CA LEU A 123 10.41 33.16 -12.76
C LEU A 123 11.62 34.04 -13.08
N SER A 124 12.36 34.49 -12.07
CA SER A 124 13.62 35.23 -12.29
C SER A 124 14.76 34.37 -12.83
N TYR A 125 14.56 33.04 -12.82
CA TYR A 125 15.47 32.06 -13.37
C TYR A 125 14.67 31.02 -14.15
N VAL A 126 15.07 30.80 -15.40
CA VAL A 126 14.57 29.73 -16.27
C VAL A 126 15.79 28.94 -16.75
N PRO A 127 15.78 27.60 -16.70
CA PRO A 127 16.91 26.78 -17.14
C PRO A 127 17.27 27.03 -18.61
N GLU A 128 18.54 26.82 -18.95
CA GLU A 128 19.03 27.09 -20.30
C GLU A 128 18.28 26.27 -21.37
N GLY A 129 17.80 26.97 -22.40
CA GLY A 129 17.10 26.40 -23.55
C GLY A 129 15.59 26.21 -23.36
N PHE A 130 15.04 26.52 -22.18
CA PHE A 130 13.60 26.66 -22.02
C PHE A 130 13.15 28.05 -22.47
N GLU A 131 12.13 28.09 -23.32
CA GLU A 131 11.55 29.33 -23.86
C GLU A 131 10.09 29.44 -23.44
N LEU A 132 9.66 30.64 -23.04
CA LEU A 132 8.26 30.91 -22.68
C LEU A 132 7.37 30.74 -23.91
N VAL A 133 6.40 29.84 -23.81
CA VAL A 133 5.40 29.60 -24.87
C VAL A 133 4.00 30.09 -24.49
N MET A 134 3.72 30.23 -23.19
CA MET A 134 2.44 30.72 -22.68
C MET A 134 2.63 31.44 -21.35
N GLU A 135 1.98 32.58 -21.22
CA GLU A 135 1.80 33.34 -19.98
C GLU A 135 0.34 33.77 -19.95
N ASP A 136 -0.40 33.33 -18.94
CA ASP A 136 -1.76 33.78 -18.65
C ASP A 136 -1.81 34.23 -17.19
N CYS A 137 -2.04 35.52 -16.98
CA CYS A 137 -2.04 36.14 -15.66
C CYS A 137 -3.35 36.90 -15.47
N ASP A 138 -4.00 36.67 -14.34
CA ASP A 138 -5.24 37.31 -13.94
C ASP A 138 -5.13 37.82 -12.50
N GLU A 139 -5.52 39.08 -12.29
CA GLU A 139 -5.44 39.76 -10.99
C GLU A 139 -6.36 39.14 -9.91
N ILE A 140 -7.23 38.19 -10.27
CA ILE A 140 -8.19 37.51 -9.40
C ILE A 140 -7.82 36.04 -9.24
N PHE A 141 -7.47 35.35 -10.33
CA PHE A 141 -7.28 33.90 -10.31
C PHE A 141 -5.83 33.45 -10.14
N GLY A 142 -4.85 34.32 -10.41
CA GLY A 142 -3.43 34.00 -10.32
C GLY A 142 -2.76 33.94 -11.69
N GLY A 143 -1.81 33.03 -11.91
CA GLY A 143 -1.11 32.96 -13.19
C GLY A 143 -0.53 31.60 -13.53
N ASP A 144 -0.45 31.34 -14.82
CA ASP A 144 0.07 30.11 -15.44
C ASP A 144 1.17 30.47 -16.45
N PHE A 145 2.30 29.76 -16.35
CA PHE A 145 3.45 29.94 -17.22
C PHE A 145 3.89 28.58 -17.77
N TRP A 146 3.99 28.49 -19.08
CA TRP A 146 4.52 27.30 -19.74
C TRP A 146 5.76 27.66 -20.52
N TYR A 147 6.85 26.96 -20.22
CA TYR A 147 8.11 27.01 -20.94
C TYR A 147 8.40 25.67 -21.58
N LYS A 148 9.00 25.70 -22.76
CA LYS A 148 9.28 24.48 -23.54
C LYS A 148 10.73 24.42 -23.99
N LYS A 149 11.28 23.20 -23.97
CA LYS A 149 12.59 22.85 -24.54
C LYS A 149 12.49 21.49 -25.23
N GLU A 150 12.43 21.48 -26.55
CA GLU A 150 12.23 20.26 -27.33
C GLU A 150 10.95 19.52 -26.87
N GLU A 151 11.08 18.32 -26.32
CA GLU A 151 9.96 17.51 -25.77
C GLU A 151 9.81 17.67 -24.25
N ARG A 152 10.53 18.61 -23.63
CA ARG A 152 10.49 18.87 -22.19
C ARG A 152 9.69 20.12 -21.88
N ASP A 153 8.89 20.02 -20.84
CA ASP A 153 8.02 21.09 -20.38
C ASP A 153 8.43 21.53 -18.97
N LEU A 154 8.27 22.82 -18.72
CA LEU A 154 8.30 23.43 -17.40
C LEU A 154 7.03 24.26 -17.29
N PHE A 155 6.19 23.89 -16.33
CA PHE A 155 4.94 24.56 -16.03
C PHE A 155 4.99 25.12 -14.61
N PHE A 156 4.69 26.41 -14.47
CA PHE A 156 4.60 27.08 -13.19
C PHE A 156 3.24 27.74 -13.07
N SER A 157 2.54 27.49 -11.97
CA SER A 157 1.28 28.18 -11.67
C SER A 157 1.16 28.62 -10.22
N TYR A 158 0.38 29.66 -9.99
CA TYR A 158 -0.01 30.10 -8.65
C TYR A 158 -1.48 30.53 -8.61
N SER A 159 -2.20 30.18 -7.54
CA SER A 159 -3.62 30.52 -7.35
C SER A 159 -4.03 30.59 -5.87
N PHE A 160 -5.11 31.33 -5.57
CA PHE A 160 -5.71 31.36 -4.22
C PHE A 160 -6.62 30.17 -3.93
N SER A 161 -7.25 29.60 -4.96
CA SER A 161 -7.95 28.34 -4.80
C SER A 161 -6.91 27.25 -4.64
N GLY A 162 -6.99 26.52 -3.54
CA GLY A 162 -6.09 25.40 -3.33
C GLY A 162 -6.26 24.31 -4.39
N GLY A 163 -7.49 24.11 -4.88
CA GLY A 163 -7.78 23.13 -5.91
C GLY A 163 -7.56 21.69 -5.44
N ASN A 164 -8.09 20.75 -6.22
CA ASN A 164 -7.81 19.33 -6.03
C ASN A 164 -6.68 18.93 -6.98
N HIS A 165 -5.54 18.54 -6.41
CA HIS A 165 -4.42 18.02 -7.18
C HIS A 165 -4.40 16.49 -7.08
N GLN A 166 -4.27 15.82 -8.22
CA GLN A 166 -4.25 14.36 -8.28
C GLN A 166 -2.92 13.89 -8.84
N TYR A 167 -2.23 13.04 -8.09
CA TYR A 167 -0.97 12.44 -8.50
C TYR A 167 -1.10 10.92 -8.57
N ASP A 168 -0.58 10.31 -9.61
CA ASP A 168 -0.44 8.85 -9.67
C ASP A 168 0.58 8.41 -8.60
N ASN A 169 0.20 7.46 -7.75
CA ASN A 169 1.09 6.92 -6.71
C ASN A 169 1.65 5.53 -7.04
N GLU A 170 1.27 4.93 -8.17
CA GLU A 170 1.83 3.67 -8.66
C GLU A 170 3.13 3.88 -9.44
N HIS A 171 3.26 5.03 -10.11
CA HIS A 171 4.40 5.40 -10.95
C HIS A 171 5.13 6.67 -10.49
N SER A 172 5.01 7.02 -9.21
CA SER A 172 5.68 8.20 -8.64
C SER A 172 6.14 7.97 -7.21
N GLU A 173 7.31 8.52 -6.87
CA GLU A 173 7.78 8.67 -5.50
C GLU A 173 7.25 9.99 -4.92
N ILE A 174 6.41 9.91 -3.90
CA ILE A 174 5.82 11.10 -3.25
C ILE A 174 6.43 11.30 -1.87
N SER A 175 6.86 12.52 -1.58
CA SER A 175 7.45 12.90 -0.30
C SER A 175 6.96 14.28 0.16
N MET A 176 6.93 14.47 1.48
CA MET A 176 6.71 15.78 2.08
C MET A 176 8.05 16.25 2.66
N ILE A 177 8.51 17.41 2.21
CA ILE A 177 9.77 18.02 2.65
C ILE A 177 9.50 19.42 3.19
N GLN A 178 10.47 19.97 3.91
CA GLN A 178 10.42 21.36 4.34
C GLN A 178 11.45 22.17 3.54
N ASP A 179 11.02 23.29 2.95
CA ASP A 179 11.94 24.18 2.24
C ASP A 179 12.74 25.07 3.22
N LYS A 180 13.66 25.88 2.66
CA LYS A 180 14.50 26.80 3.44
C LYS A 180 13.72 27.88 4.17
N GLU A 181 12.50 28.18 3.72
CA GLU A 181 11.63 29.20 4.31
C GLU A 181 10.69 28.63 5.38
N GLY A 182 10.70 27.30 5.55
CA GLY A 182 9.90 26.58 6.50
C GLY A 182 8.55 26.10 5.96
N ASN A 183 8.28 26.26 4.66
CA ASN A 183 7.05 25.80 4.03
C ASN A 183 7.10 24.28 3.85
N ASP A 184 5.96 23.62 4.07
CA ASP A 184 5.80 22.19 3.77
C ASP A 184 5.54 22.07 2.26
N VAL A 185 6.36 21.27 1.56
CA VAL A 185 6.35 21.09 0.10
C VAL A 185 6.08 19.62 -0.19
N LEU A 186 5.02 19.37 -0.96
CA LEU A 186 4.79 18.07 -1.57
C LEU A 186 5.68 17.96 -2.80
N LEU A 187 6.63 17.02 -2.76
CA LEU A 187 7.51 16.70 -3.88
C LEU A 187 7.12 15.35 -4.46
N VAL A 188 6.79 15.34 -5.75
CA VAL A 188 6.50 14.15 -6.53
C VAL A 188 7.60 13.98 -7.56
N LYS A 189 8.13 12.78 -7.67
CA LYS A 189 9.12 12.40 -8.66
C LYS A 189 8.54 11.26 -9.49
N PHE A 190 8.39 11.48 -10.79
CA PHE A 190 7.79 10.52 -11.69
C PHE A 190 8.81 9.47 -12.16
N GLU A 191 8.38 8.24 -12.40
CA GLU A 191 9.25 7.14 -12.86
C GLU A 191 9.86 7.39 -14.26
N ASP A 192 9.13 8.08 -15.13
CA ASP A 192 9.53 8.42 -16.50
C ASP A 192 10.46 9.64 -16.57
N GLY A 193 10.64 10.35 -15.45
CA GLY A 193 11.47 11.54 -15.35
C GLY A 193 10.67 12.78 -15.00
N GLY A 194 11.37 13.81 -14.55
CA GLY A 194 10.74 15.05 -14.09
C GLY A 194 10.10 14.96 -12.70
N TYR A 195 9.60 16.11 -12.30
CA TYR A 195 9.19 16.36 -10.93
C TYR A 195 7.98 17.30 -10.89
N SER A 196 7.18 17.17 -9.84
CA SER A 196 6.15 18.13 -9.46
C SER A 196 6.36 18.60 -8.03
N MET A 197 6.21 19.89 -7.80
CA MET A 197 6.23 20.50 -6.48
C MET A 197 4.92 21.24 -6.26
N LEU A 198 4.29 21.00 -5.12
CA LEU A 198 3.10 21.71 -4.68
C LEU A 198 3.30 22.22 -3.26
N TRP A 199 3.13 23.51 -3.04
CA TRP A 199 3.26 24.11 -1.70
C TRP A 199 2.38 25.34 -1.55
N GLN A 200 2.06 25.67 -0.30
CA GLN A 200 1.40 26.93 0.04
C GLN A 200 2.45 27.95 0.48
N ALA A 201 2.48 29.12 -0.18
CA ALA A 201 3.30 30.23 0.27
C ALA A 201 2.67 30.91 1.50
N LYS A 202 3.48 31.66 2.23
CA LYS A 202 3.06 32.38 3.46
C LYS A 202 1.92 33.37 3.24
N GLU A 203 1.70 33.80 2.01
CA GLU A 203 0.64 34.72 1.60
C GLU A 203 -0.72 34.03 1.35
N GLY A 204 -0.80 32.70 1.51
CA GLY A 204 -2.04 31.91 1.33
C GLY A 204 -2.24 31.39 -0.10
N LEU A 205 -1.34 31.75 -1.02
CA LEU A 205 -1.31 31.28 -2.39
C LEU A 205 -0.76 29.85 -2.47
N THR A 206 -1.38 29.02 -3.32
CA THR A 206 -0.89 27.70 -3.70
C THR A 206 -0.04 27.84 -4.95
N PHE A 207 1.16 27.25 -4.92
CA PHE A 207 2.12 27.24 -6.03
C PHE A 207 2.29 25.80 -6.52
N SER A 208 2.22 25.60 -7.83
CA SER A 208 2.55 24.36 -8.52
C SER A 208 3.73 24.58 -9.47
N LEU A 209 4.68 23.65 -9.47
CA LEU A 209 5.81 23.65 -10.39
C LEU A 209 6.06 22.24 -10.90
N ASP A 210 5.80 22.02 -12.18
CA ASP A 210 6.05 20.78 -12.89
C ASP A 210 7.21 20.98 -13.86
N ALA A 211 8.24 20.15 -13.80
CA ALA A 211 9.38 20.32 -14.70
C ALA A 211 10.14 19.02 -14.96
N ASP A 212 10.48 18.77 -16.23
CA ASP A 212 11.43 17.73 -16.62
C ASP A 212 12.88 18.24 -16.56
N VAL A 213 13.37 18.40 -15.33
CA VAL A 213 14.72 18.86 -14.99
C VAL A 213 15.29 18.03 -13.83
N THR A 214 16.54 18.25 -13.44
CA THR A 214 17.07 17.59 -12.22
C THR A 214 16.46 18.20 -10.97
N GLU A 215 16.47 17.44 -9.86
CA GLU A 215 15.97 17.93 -8.57
C GLU A 215 16.66 19.24 -8.14
N GLU A 216 17.98 19.36 -8.31
CA GLU A 216 18.71 20.58 -7.96
C GLU A 216 18.25 21.80 -8.78
N GLU A 217 17.95 21.56 -10.06
CA GLU A 217 17.49 22.61 -10.98
C GLU A 217 16.06 23.04 -10.65
N LEU A 218 15.20 22.09 -10.27
CA LEU A 218 13.84 22.33 -9.80
C LEU A 218 13.82 23.22 -8.55
N PHE A 219 14.63 22.90 -7.54
CA PHE A 219 14.77 23.78 -6.36
C PHE A 219 15.34 25.15 -6.70
N LYS A 220 16.25 25.23 -7.68
CA LYS A 220 16.81 26.51 -8.13
C LYS A 220 15.76 27.38 -8.81
N ILE A 221 14.82 26.80 -9.57
CA ILE A 221 13.67 27.51 -10.14
C ILE A 221 12.76 28.00 -9.00
N LYS A 222 12.38 27.10 -8.08
CA LYS A 222 11.52 27.43 -6.94
C LYS A 222 12.07 28.58 -6.10
N ASP A 223 13.35 28.55 -5.76
CA ASP A 223 14.05 29.59 -4.97
C ASP A 223 14.15 30.95 -5.71
N ARG A 224 13.74 31.01 -6.98
CA ARG A 224 13.84 32.18 -7.87
C ARG A 224 12.48 32.66 -8.39
N ILE A 225 11.40 32.16 -7.82
CA ILE A 225 10.06 32.74 -7.99
C ILE A 225 9.99 34.04 -7.18
N GLN A 226 9.54 35.14 -7.78
CA GLN A 226 9.44 36.43 -7.13
C GLN A 226 8.23 37.22 -7.62
N VAL A 227 7.76 38.18 -6.81
CA VAL A 227 6.72 39.13 -7.22
C VAL A 227 7.27 40.05 -8.31
N LYS A 228 6.53 40.16 -9.41
CA LYS A 228 6.80 41.03 -10.56
C LYS A 228 6.66 42.50 -10.10
N LYS A 229 7.65 43.33 -10.43
CA LYS A 229 7.74 44.73 -9.99
C LYS A 229 7.11 45.72 -10.95
#